data_AF-A0A3D0KPN7-F1
#
_entry.id   AF-A0A3D0KPN7-F1
#
_cell.length_a   1.000
_cell.length_b   1.000
_cell.length_c   1.000
_cell.angle_alpha   90.00
_cell.angle_beta   90.00
_cell.angle_gamma   90.00
#
_symmetry.space_group_name_H-M   'P 1'
#
loop_
_entity.id
_entity.type
_entity.pdbx_description
1 polymer ?
#
loop_
_entity_poly.entity_id
_entity_poly.type
_entity_poly.pdbx_seq_one_letter_code
_entity_poly.pdbx_strand_id
1 'polypeptide(L)'
;FEDPNVLRGSICRAAKDIAKKVNAKAILVESATGKVARAMVHFRPDVPVIAVVTSESVCRKLCLNWGITALVGEEKMNSDDITAQAMEKALSTGLVSKGDTVVVLSSNKTVPTSSTDSLNIRIL
;
A
#
# COMPACT_ATOMS: atom_id res chain seq x y z
N PHE A 1 20.03 9.87 -1.35
CA PHE A 1 18.80 10.55 -1.81
C PHE A 1 17.87 10.65 -0.61
N GLU A 2 17.90 11.76 0.11
CA GLU A 2 16.90 12.04 1.14
C GLU A 2 15.57 12.35 0.45
N ASP A 3 14.54 11.57 0.74
CA ASP A 3 13.17 11.89 0.34
C ASP A 3 12.81 13.20 1.06
N PRO A 4 12.35 14.27 0.37
CA PRO A 4 11.99 15.55 0.98
C PRO A 4 10.89 15.43 2.06
N ASN A 5 10.31 14.25 2.23
CA ASN A 5 9.34 13.94 3.27
C ASN A 5 9.87 12.80 4.16
N VAL A 6 10.64 13.16 5.18
CA VAL A 6 11.28 12.24 6.15
C VAL A 6 10.27 11.25 6.74
N LEU A 7 9.02 11.69 6.98
CA LEU A 7 7.93 10.86 7.49
C LEU A 7 7.63 9.67 6.57
N ARG A 8 7.46 9.91 5.26
CA ARG A 8 7.14 8.85 4.28
C ARG A 8 8.27 7.83 4.19
N GLY A 9 9.50 8.31 4.05
CA GLY A 9 10.68 7.44 3.97
C GLY A 9 10.81 6.57 5.23
N SER A 10 10.57 7.14 6.41
CA SER A 10 10.64 6.44 7.68
C SER A 10 9.57 5.35 7.80
N ILE A 11 8.32 5.66 7.42
CA ILE A 11 7.22 4.68 7.42
C ILE A 11 7.45 3.58 6.39
N CYS A 12 7.91 3.90 5.17
CA CYS A 12 8.23 2.89 4.16
C CYS A 12 9.35 1.97 4.62
N ARG A 13 10.40 2.51 5.25
CA ARG A 13 11.47 1.70 5.83
C ARG A 13 10.95 0.78 6.93
N ALA A 14 10.15 1.32 7.87
CA ALA A 14 9.53 0.53 8.93
C ALA A 14 8.61 -0.57 8.38
N ALA A 15 7.82 -0.27 7.34
CA ALA A 15 6.95 -1.24 6.69
C ALA A 15 7.72 -2.39 6.06
N LYS A 16 8.85 -2.11 5.39
CA LYS A 16 9.74 -3.15 4.87
C LYS A 16 10.25 -4.05 6.00
N ASP A 17 10.78 -3.44 7.06
CA ASP A 17 11.38 -4.19 8.17
C ASP A 17 10.34 -5.02 8.92
N ILE A 18 9.13 -4.47 9.13
CA ILE A 18 8.01 -5.16 9.76
C ILE A 18 7.52 -6.31 8.86
N ALA A 19 7.30 -6.06 7.57
CA ALA A 19 6.85 -7.09 6.63
C ALA A 19 7.79 -8.30 6.66
N LYS A 20 9.10 -8.07 6.69
CA LYS A 20 10.09 -9.14 6.84
C LYS A 20 9.99 -9.86 8.18
N LYS A 21 9.85 -9.14 9.29
CA LYS A 21 9.79 -9.73 10.64
C LYS A 21 8.54 -10.57 10.87
N VAL A 22 7.40 -10.16 10.33
CA VAL A 22 6.12 -10.87 10.49
C VAL A 22 5.86 -11.87 9.37
N ASN A 23 6.84 -12.08 8.48
CA ASN A 23 6.72 -12.92 7.30
C ASN A 23 5.46 -12.59 6.48
N ALA A 24 5.19 -11.30 6.30
CA ALA A 24 4.03 -10.84 5.54
C ALA A 24 4.10 -11.33 4.10
N LYS A 25 2.96 -11.69 3.52
CA LYS A 25 2.87 -12.12 2.13
C LYS A 25 2.94 -10.96 1.15
N ALA A 26 2.46 -9.79 1.55
CA ALA A 26 2.47 -8.57 0.74
C ALA A 26 2.43 -7.31 1.60
N ILE A 27 2.80 -6.18 0.99
CA ILE A 27 2.54 -4.83 1.51
C ILE A 27 1.40 -4.22 0.69
N LEU A 28 0.28 -3.93 1.35
CA LEU A 28 -0.83 -3.19 0.76
C LEU A 28 -0.61 -1.69 0.94
N VAL A 29 -0.84 -0.91 -0.11
CA VAL A 29 -0.70 0.54 -0.08
C VAL A 29 -1.96 1.19 -0.64
N GLU A 30 -2.68 1.88 0.23
CA GLU A 30 -3.79 2.75 -0.15
C GLU A 30 -3.21 4.12 -0.52
N SER A 31 -3.39 4.56 -1.77
CA SER A 31 -2.81 5.83 -2.18
C SER A 31 -3.57 6.53 -3.30
N ALA A 32 -4.22 7.65 -2.98
CA ALA A 32 -4.90 8.46 -3.98
C ALA A 32 -3.96 8.98 -5.09
N THR A 33 -2.72 9.33 -4.76
CA THR A 33 -1.74 9.91 -5.71
C THR A 33 -0.65 8.94 -6.16
N GLY A 34 -0.59 7.75 -5.57
CA GLY A 34 0.44 6.74 -5.79
C GLY A 34 1.84 7.11 -5.28
N LYS A 35 2.03 8.27 -4.63
CA LYS A 35 3.35 8.73 -4.16
C LYS A 35 3.99 7.75 -3.17
N VAL A 36 3.17 7.19 -2.27
CA VAL A 36 3.64 6.27 -1.23
C VAL A 36 3.96 4.90 -1.81
N ALA A 37 3.15 4.42 -2.75
CA ALA A 37 3.44 3.18 -3.47
C ALA A 37 4.79 3.25 -4.21
N ARG A 38 5.06 4.38 -4.89
CA ARG A 38 6.36 4.64 -5.54
C ARG A 38 7.51 4.73 -4.54
N ALA A 39 7.31 5.39 -3.41
CA ALA A 39 8.33 5.47 -2.36
C ALA A 39 8.62 4.08 -1.77
N MET A 40 7.59 3.27 -1.52
CA MET A 40 7.71 1.93 -0.94
C MET A 40 8.61 1.02 -1.79
N VAL A 41 8.40 0.97 -3.11
CA VAL A 41 9.24 0.14 -3.99
C VAL A 41 10.68 0.61 -4.13
N HIS A 42 10.99 1.88 -3.82
CA HIS A 42 12.38 2.35 -3.76
C HIS A 42 13.18 1.61 -2.68
N PHE A 43 12.54 1.23 -1.57
CA PHE A 43 13.18 0.45 -0.50
C PHE A 43 13.39 -1.03 -0.86
N ARG A 44 12.89 -1.50 -2.03
CA ARG A 44 13.00 -2.88 -2.50
C ARG A 44 12.57 -3.89 -1.42
N PRO A 45 11.29 -3.91 -1.02
CA PRO A 45 10.78 -4.96 -0.13
C PRO A 45 10.91 -6.33 -0.81
N ASP A 46 11.12 -7.37 -0.01
CA ASP A 46 11.25 -8.76 -0.49
C ASP A 46 9.89 -9.39 -0.86
N VAL A 47 8.81 -8.65 -0.65
CA VAL A 47 7.41 -9.05 -0.86
C VAL A 47 6.75 -8.10 -1.85
N PRO A 48 5.74 -8.55 -2.61
CA PRO A 48 5.04 -7.70 -3.57
C PRO A 48 4.37 -6.50 -2.88
N VAL A 49 4.37 -5.37 -3.57
CA VAL A 49 3.61 -4.17 -3.17
C VAL A 49 2.33 -4.12 -3.99
N ILE A 50 1.18 -4.22 -3.33
CA ILE A 50 -0.14 -4.11 -3.96
C ILE A 50 -0.69 -2.73 -3.66
N ALA A 51 -0.86 -1.90 -4.69
CA ALA A 51 -1.35 -0.54 -4.53
C ALA A 51 -2.82 -0.45 -4.96
N VAL A 52 -3.68 0.04 -4.07
CA VAL A 52 -5.09 0.29 -4.38
C VAL A 52 -5.30 1.80 -4.49
N VAL A 53 -5.78 2.22 -5.65
CA VAL A 53 -5.95 3.64 -6.01
C VAL A 53 -7.34 3.85 -6.59
N THR A 54 -7.88 5.06 -6.47
CA THR A 54 -9.23 5.38 -6.97
C THR A 54 -9.24 5.96 -8.39
N SER A 55 -8.09 6.45 -8.86
CA SER A 55 -7.94 7.00 -10.21
C SER A 55 -7.29 5.99 -11.15
N GLU A 56 -7.97 5.68 -12.26
CA GLU A 56 -7.38 4.85 -13.32
C GLU A 56 -6.08 5.43 -13.90
N SER A 57 -5.99 6.76 -14.00
CA SER A 57 -4.79 7.43 -14.50
C SER A 57 -3.59 7.17 -13.58
N VAL A 58 -3.81 7.21 -12.26
CA VAL A 58 -2.78 6.87 -11.28
C VAL A 58 -2.45 5.38 -11.34
N CYS A 59 -3.45 4.51 -11.48
CA CYS A 59 -3.27 3.06 -11.61
C CYS A 59 -2.36 2.73 -12.80
N ARG A 60 -2.70 3.23 -14.00
CA ARG A 60 -1.91 3.05 -15.23
C ARG A 60 -0.46 3.52 -15.06
N LYS A 61 -0.24 4.66 -14.38
CA LYS A 61 1.11 5.16 -14.10
C LYS A 61 1.89 4.24 -13.16
N LEU A 62 1.23 3.69 -12.14
CA LEU A 62 1.85 2.77 -11.19
C LEU A 62 2.19 1.41 -11.81
N CYS A 63 1.45 0.94 -12.81
CA CYS A 63 1.80 -0.29 -13.54
C CYS A 63 3.16 -0.22 -14.25
N LEU A 64 3.70 0.99 -14.48
CA LEU A 64 5.05 1.18 -15.04
C LEU A 64 6.16 1.09 -13.97
N ASN A 65 5.80 1.08 -12.69
CA ASN A 65 6.74 0.97 -11.59
C ASN A 65 7.00 -0.50 -11.26
N TRP A 66 8.25 -0.93 -11.44
CA TRP A 66 8.67 -2.30 -11.11
C TRP A 66 8.39 -2.64 -9.65
N GLY A 67 7.79 -3.82 -9.43
CA GLY A 67 7.44 -4.32 -8.10
C GLY A 67 6.10 -3.84 -7.54
N ILE A 68 5.32 -3.07 -8.31
CA ILE A 68 3.95 -2.65 -7.92
C ILE A 68 2.90 -3.43 -8.73
N THR A 69 1.97 -4.06 -8.02
CA THR A 69 0.69 -4.52 -8.58
C THR A 69 -0.37 -3.47 -8.26
N ALA A 70 -0.78 -2.67 -9.25
CA ALA A 70 -1.75 -1.59 -9.04
C ALA A 70 -3.17 -2.04 -9.41
N LEU A 71 -4.15 -1.66 -8.59
CA LEU A 71 -5.56 -1.99 -8.77
C LEU A 71 -6.44 -0.75 -8.58
N VAL A 72 -7.54 -0.70 -9.31
CA VAL A 72 -8.55 0.34 -9.15
C VAL A 72 -9.58 -0.11 -8.10
N GLY A 73 -9.71 0.71 -7.05
CA GLY A 73 -10.77 0.62 -6.05
C GLY A 73 -11.76 1.77 -6.19
N GLU A 74 -12.80 1.75 -5.37
CA GLU A 74 -13.80 2.81 -5.28
C GLU A 74 -13.42 3.83 -4.21
N GLU A 75 -13.90 5.07 -4.35
CA GLU A 75 -13.83 6.06 -3.29
C GLU A 75 -14.77 5.65 -2.14
N LYS A 76 -14.23 5.61 -0.92
CA LYS A 76 -14.99 5.36 0.32
C LYS A 76 -14.75 6.50 1.30
N MET A 77 -15.73 6.75 2.17
CA MET A 77 -15.66 7.84 3.15
C MET A 77 -15.01 7.42 4.48
N ASN A 78 -14.92 6.13 4.79
CA ASN A 78 -14.36 5.62 6.03
C ASN A 78 -13.05 4.84 5.80
N SER A 79 -12.06 5.07 6.67
CA SER A 79 -10.75 4.41 6.60
C SER A 79 -10.82 2.88 6.68
N ASP A 80 -11.72 2.34 7.51
CA ASP A 80 -11.92 0.90 7.64
C ASP A 80 -12.48 0.29 6.35
N ASP A 81 -13.40 0.98 5.67
CA ASP A 81 -13.96 0.53 4.39
C ASP A 81 -12.92 0.57 3.27
N ILE A 82 -12.04 1.58 3.28
CA ILE A 82 -10.91 1.66 2.34
C ILE A 82 -9.98 0.46 2.56
N THR A 83 -9.66 0.14 3.81
CA THR A 83 -8.79 -1.00 4.16
C THR A 83 -9.43 -2.34 3.81
N ALA A 84 -10.71 -2.53 4.11
CA ALA A 84 -11.45 -3.73 3.76
C ALA A 84 -11.49 -3.95 2.23
N GLN A 85 -11.77 -2.89 1.47
CA GLN A 85 -11.70 -2.94 0.00
C GLN A 85 -10.29 -3.28 -0.48
N ALA A 86 -9.25 -2.71 0.14
CA ALA A 86 -7.88 -2.99 -0.27
C ALA A 86 -7.50 -4.46 -0.06
N MET A 87 -7.95 -5.06 1.04
CA MET A 87 -7.79 -6.49 1.33
C MET A 87 -8.54 -7.36 0.30
N GLU A 88 -9.79 -7.02 -0.03
CA GLU A 88 -10.58 -7.74 -1.03
C GLU A 88 -9.92 -7.69 -2.43
N LYS A 89 -9.48 -6.49 -2.84
CA LYS A 89 -8.75 -6.30 -4.09
C LYS A 89 -7.42 -7.04 -4.09
N ALA A 90 -6.72 -7.11 -2.96
CA ALA A 90 -5.49 -7.89 -2.86
C ALA A 90 -5.76 -9.39 -3.07
N LEU A 91 -6.81 -9.93 -2.45
CA LEU A 91 -7.23 -11.34 -2.63
C LEU A 91 -7.54 -11.66 -4.10
N SER A 92 -8.14 -10.74 -4.85
CA SER A 92 -8.46 -10.98 -6.27
C SER A 92 -7.24 -11.07 -7.19
N THR A 93 -6.05 -10.66 -6.73
CA THR A 93 -4.80 -10.80 -7.49
C THR A 93 -4.22 -12.21 -7.49
N GLY A 94 -4.61 -13.06 -6.53
CA GLY A 94 -3.98 -14.36 -6.29
C GLY A 94 -2.56 -14.29 -5.70
N LEU A 95 -2.02 -13.10 -5.42
CA LEU A 95 -0.71 -12.93 -4.77
C LEU A 95 -0.76 -13.22 -3.26
N VAL A 96 -1.95 -13.13 -2.69
CA VAL A 96 -2.26 -13.35 -1.28
C VAL A 96 -3.53 -14.18 -1.16
N SER A 97 -3.66 -14.90 -0.04
CA SER A 97 -4.79 -15.78 0.29
C SER A 97 -5.34 -15.46 1.68
N LYS A 98 -6.56 -15.93 1.97
CA LYS A 98 -7.11 -15.85 3.34
C LYS A 98 -6.19 -16.55 4.33
N GLY A 99 -5.96 -15.93 5.49
CA GLY A 99 -5.00 -16.37 6.50
C GLY A 99 -3.60 -15.80 6.33
N ASP A 100 -3.28 -15.18 5.17
CA ASP A 100 -1.97 -14.54 4.99
C ASP A 100 -1.88 -13.24 5.81
N THR A 101 -0.71 -13.02 6.41
CA THR A 101 -0.39 -11.76 7.08
C THR A 101 0.02 -10.73 6.05
N VAL A 102 -0.51 -9.51 6.15
CA VAL A 102 -0.15 -8.37 5.29
C VAL A 102 0.15 -7.13 6.12
N VAL A 103 1.02 -6.28 5.59
CA VAL A 103 1.27 -4.93 6.14
C VAL A 103 0.49 -3.94 5.30
N VAL A 104 -0.30 -3.08 5.94
CA VAL A 104 -1.12 -2.06 5.27
C VAL A 104 -0.55 -0.68 5.57
N LEU A 105 -0.24 0.07 4.51
CA LEU A 105 0.10 1.48 4.56
C LEU A 105 -1.11 2.31 4.09
N SER A 106 -1.62 3.15 4.98
CA SER A 106 -2.79 3.97 4.72
C SER A 106 -2.65 5.36 5.36
N SER A 107 -3.66 6.22 5.16
CA SER A 107 -3.77 7.45 5.92
C SER A 107 -5.08 7.50 6.66
N ASN A 108 -5.05 8.02 7.89
CA ASN A 108 -6.26 8.17 8.71
C ASN A 108 -7.15 9.35 8.26
N LYS A 109 -6.81 10.00 7.14
CA LYS A 109 -7.55 11.11 6.56
C LYS A 109 -8.49 10.58 5.49
N THR A 110 -9.77 10.93 5.60
CA THR A 110 -10.83 10.55 4.65
C THR A 110 -10.77 11.31 3.33
N VAL A 111 -9.90 12.32 3.23
CA VAL A 111 -9.70 13.12 2.02
C VAL A 111 -8.49 12.57 1.24
N PRO A 112 -8.56 12.45 -0.09
CA PRO A 112 -7.43 12.10 -0.95
C PRO A 112 -6.18 12.92 -0.63
N THR A 113 -5.20 12.30 0.03
CA THR A 113 -3.98 12.97 0.46
C THR A 113 -2.74 12.26 -0.07
N SER A 114 -1.62 12.99 -0.05
CA SER A 114 -0.29 12.44 -0.31
C SER A 114 0.48 12.09 0.97
N SER A 115 -0.18 12.25 2.12
CA SER A 115 0.31 11.82 3.43
C SER A 115 -0.01 10.35 3.65
N THR A 116 0.88 9.65 4.35
CA THR A 116 0.64 8.33 4.92
C THR A 116 1.15 8.44 6.34
N ASP A 117 0.26 8.22 7.30
CA ASP A 117 0.52 8.35 8.73
C ASP A 117 0.18 7.07 9.50
N SER A 118 -0.35 6.04 8.82
CA SER A 118 -0.79 4.80 9.44
C SER A 118 -0.07 3.58 8.84
N LEU A 119 0.36 2.68 9.73
CA LEU A 119 0.89 1.36 9.40
C LEU A 119 0.17 0.33 10.27
N ASN A 120 -0.49 -0.64 9.63
CA ASN A 120 -1.22 -1.70 10.32
C ASN A 120 -0.74 -3.08 9.86
N ILE A 121 -0.80 -4.08 10.74
CA ILE A 121 -0.66 -5.49 10.38
C ILE A 121 -2.07 -6.10 10.41
N ARG A 122 -2.40 -6.85 9.36
CA ARG A 122 -3.71 -7.50 9.19
C ARG A 122 -3.52 -8.94 8.73
N ILE A 123 -4.51 -9.77 9.00
CA ILE A 123 -4.64 -11.12 8.45
C ILE A 123 -5.82 -11.08 7.47
N LEU A 124 -5.62 -11.60 6.26
CA LEU A 124 -6.61 -11.62 5.18
C LEU A 124 -7.72 -12.67 5.35
#